data_AF-A0A960TV07-F1
#
_entry.id   AF-A0A960TV07-F1
#
_cell.length_a   1.000
_cell.length_b   1.000
_cell.length_c   1.000
_cell.angle_alpha   90.00
_cell.angle_beta   90.00
_cell.angle_gamma   90.00
#
_symmetry.space_group_name_H-M   'P 1'
#
loop_
_entity.id
_entity.type
_entity.pdbx_description
1 polymer ?
#
loop_
_entity_poly.entity_id
_entity_poly.type
_entity_poly.pdbx_seq_one_letter_code
_entity_poly.pdbx_strand_id
1 'polypeptide(L)' 'MSRRLPALGALILVLLGGAAHVLLYRGWLVDDAWISWRYARNLAAGHGPVYNVGEMVEGYS' A
#
# COMPACT_ATOMS: atom_id res chain seq x y z
N MET A 1 20.74 26.80 26.28
CA MET A 1 20.73 25.62 25.38
C MET A 1 19.80 25.90 24.22
N SER A 2 20.29 26.01 22.99
CA SER A 2 19.46 26.41 21.84
C SER A 2 18.47 25.30 21.49
N ARG A 3 17.18 25.64 21.31
CA ARG A 3 16.10 24.69 20.95
C ARG A 3 16.34 23.94 19.63
N ARG A 4 17.38 24.28 18.88
CA ARG A 4 17.74 23.71 17.57
C ARG A 4 18.38 22.31 17.68
N LEU A 5 19.19 22.08 18.71
CA LEU A 5 19.86 20.79 18.94
C LEU A 5 18.88 19.62 19.15
N PRO A 6 17.85 19.73 20.02
CA PRO A 6 16.87 18.65 20.17
C PRO A 6 16.00 18.47 18.92
N ALA A 7 15.70 19.55 18.18
CA ALA A 7 14.93 19.47 16.94
C ALA A 7 15.68 18.70 15.83
N LEU A 8 16.99 18.93 15.71
CA LEU A 8 17.85 18.17 14.79
C LEU A 8 17.93 16.69 15.18
N GLY A 9 18.08 16.40 16.48
CA GLY A 9 18.08 15.02 16.97
C GLY A 9 16.78 14.29 16.66
N ALA A 10 15.63 14.94 16.88
CA ALA A 10 14.31 14.39 16.55
C ALA A 10 14.16 14.14 15.04
N LEU A 11 14.61 15.09 14.20
CA LEU A 11 14.56 14.93 12.75
C LEU A 11 15.40 13.74 12.27
N ILE A 12 16.62 13.59 12.79
CA ILE A 12 17.51 12.46 12.47
C ILE A 12 16.84 11.13 12.85
N LEU A 13 16.26 11.05 14.05
CA LEU A 13 15.52 9.87 14.50
C LEU A 13 14.37 9.49 13.58
N VAL A 14 13.58 10.48 13.13
CA VAL A 14 12.48 10.26 12.18
C VAL A 14 13.00 9.75 10.84
N LEU A 15 14.06 10.36 10.31
CA LEU A 15 14.64 9.96 9.03
C LEU A 15 15.23 8.55 9.08
N LEU A 16 15.95 8.22 10.16
CA LEU A 16 16.51 6.88 10.37
C LEU A 16 15.41 5.83 10.54
N GLY A 17 14.37 6.14 11.31
CA GLY A 17 13.21 5.26 11.47
C GLY A 17 12.47 5.02 10.15
N GLY A 18 12.25 6.09 9.37
CA GLY A 18 11.65 6.00 8.04
C GLY A 18 12.49 5.18 7.07
N ALA A 19 13.81 5.40 7.02
CA ALA A 19 14.71 4.63 6.18
C ALA A 19 14.74 3.15 6.58
N ALA A 20 14.78 2.84 7.87
CA ALA A 20 14.70 1.47 8.36
C ALA A 20 13.38 0.79 7.98
N HIS A 21 12.26 1.51 8.13
CA HIS A 21 10.94 1.01 7.71
C HIS A 21 10.91 0.68 6.21
N VAL A 22 11.37 1.60 5.35
CA VAL A 22 11.44 1.35 3.90
C VAL A 22 12.32 0.14 3.59
N LEU A 23 13.50 0.02 4.22
CA LEU A 23 14.40 -1.11 3.96
C LEU A 23 13.83 -2.46 4.42
N LEU A 24 13.11 -2.49 5.54
CA LEU A 24 12.45 -3.69 6.06
C LEU A 24 11.28 -4.14 5.19
N TYR A 25 10.49 -3.20 4.67
CA TYR A 25 9.27 -3.49 3.91
C TYR A 25 9.41 -3.34 2.39
N ARG A 26 10.60 -3.06 1.85
CA ARG A 26 10.81 -2.88 0.39
C ARG A 26 10.37 -4.05 -0.48
N GLY A 27 10.31 -5.25 0.08
CA GLY A 27 9.85 -6.47 -0.61
C GLY A 27 8.38 -6.80 -0.37
N TRP A 28 7.68 -6.04 0.48
CA TRP A 28 6.26 -6.22 0.75
C TRP A 28 5.45 -5.44 -0.29
N LEU A 29 5.00 -6.16 -1.32
CA LEU A 29 4.01 -5.66 -2.25
C LEU A 29 2.64 -5.81 -1.59
N VAL A 30 1.99 -4.68 -1.27
CA VAL A 30 0.60 -4.66 -0.81
C VAL A 30 -0.28 -4.77 -2.06
N ASP A 31 -0.69 -6.00 -2.38
CA ASP A 31 -1.46 -6.32 -3.60
C ASP A 31 -2.96 -6.06 -3.45
N ASP A 32 -3.42 -5.51 -2.33
CA ASP A 32 -4.86 -5.27 -2.11
C ASP A 32 -5.45 -4.34 -3.18
N ALA A 33 -4.65 -3.37 -3.66
CA ALA A 33 -5.06 -2.49 -4.76
C ALA A 33 -5.30 -3.26 -6.07
N TRP A 34 -4.62 -4.39 -6.28
CA TRP A 34 -4.78 -5.22 -7.47
C TRP A 34 -6.16 -5.85 -7.54
N ILE A 35 -6.76 -6.20 -6.40
CA ILE A 35 -8.14 -6.70 -6.35
C ILE A 35 -9.08 -5.65 -6.96
N SER A 36 -9.00 -4.40 -6.50
CA SER A 36 -9.80 -3.29 -7.05
C SER A 36 -9.53 -3.05 -8.54
N TRP A 37 -8.27 -3.06 -8.98
CA TRP A 37 -7.93 -2.87 -10.40
C TRP A 37 -8.48 -3.98 -11.29
N ARG A 38 -8.48 -5.22 -10.82
CA ARG A 38 -9.04 -6.34 -11.55
C ARG A 38 -10.55 -6.21 -11.74
N TYR A 39 -11.28 -5.84 -10.68
CA TYR A 39 -12.71 -5.54 -10.76
C TYR A 39 -12.99 -4.39 -11.73
N ALA A 40 -12.25 -3.29 -11.63
CA ALA A 40 -12.41 -2.14 -12.52
C ALA A 40 -12.17 -2.50 -13.99
N ARG A 41 -11.13 -3.30 -14.27
CA ARG A 41 -10.83 -3.80 -15.62
C ARG A 41 -11.96 -4.67 -16.17
N ASN A 42 -12.47 -5.62 -15.38
CA ASN A 42 -13.54 -6.51 -15.81
C ASN A 42 -14.87 -5.75 -16.02
N LEU A 43 -15.13 -4.74 -15.19
CA LEU A 43 -16.26 -3.83 -15.37
C LEU A 43 -16.12 -3.04 -16.67
N ALA A 44 -14.95 -2.46 -16.96
CA ALA A 44 -14.69 -1.73 -18.19
C ALA A 44 -14.77 -2.61 -19.45
N ALA A 45 -14.45 -3.90 -19.33
CA ALA A 45 -14.57 -4.90 -20.39
C ALA A 45 -16.01 -5.44 -20.57
N GLY A 46 -16.96 -5.02 -19.74
CA GLY A 46 -18.37 -5.44 -19.83
C GLY A 46 -18.69 -6.78 -19.16
N HIS A 47 -17.77 -7.37 -18.41
CA HIS A 47 -18.00 -8.61 -17.65
C HIS A 47 -18.70 -8.38 -16.31
N GLY A 48 -18.84 -7.12 -15.90
CA GLY A 48 -19.35 -6.73 -14.58
C GLY A 48 -18.28 -6.78 -13.48
N PRO A 49 -18.65 -6.48 -12.23
CA PRO A 49 -17.74 -6.46 -11.09
C PRO A 49 -17.47 -7.89 -10.60
N VAL A 50 -16.77 -8.69 -11.39
CA VAL A 50 -16.34 -10.06 -11.06
C VAL A 50 -14.82 -10.13 -10.93
N TYR A 51 -14.31 -11.04 -10.08
CA TYR A 51 -12.86 -11.25 -9.95
C TYR A 51 -12.34 -12.13 -11.11
N ASN A 52 -12.90 -13.34 -11.24
CA ASN A 52 -12.69 -14.26 -12.35
C ASN A 52 -13.97 -14.36 -13.19
N VAL A 53 -13.85 -14.18 -14.51
CA VAL A 53 -15.02 -14.25 -15.42
C VAL A 53 -15.48 -15.70 -15.52
N GLY A 54 -16.76 -15.96 -15.25
CA GLY A 54 -17.36 -17.30 -15.31
C GLY A 54 -17.23 -18.11 -14.02
N GLU A 55 -16.51 -17.61 -13.01
CA GLU A 55 -16.47 -18.23 -11.69
C GLU A 55 -17.49 -17.60 -10.75
N MET A 56 -18.27 -18.44 -10.07
CA MET A 56 -19.20 -18.01 -9.03
C MET A 56 -18.46 -18.00 -7.70
N VAL A 57 -18.00 -16.81 -7.30
CA VAL A 57 -17.30 -16.60 -6.03
C VAL A 57 -17.97 -15.46 -5.25
N GLU A 58 -18.07 -15.63 -3.94
CA GLU A 58 -18.49 -14.56 -3.03
C GLU A 58 -17.29 -13.63 -2.76
N GLY A 59 -17.50 -12.32 -2.90
CA GLY A 59 -16.52 -11.31 -2.54
C GLY A 59 -16.79 -10.77 -1.13
N TYR A 60 -15.75 -10.67 -0.30
CA TYR A 60 -15.78 -9.99 1.00
C TYR A 60 -14.68 -8.93 1.04
N SER A 61 -14.91 -7.85 1.78
CA SER A 61 -13.93 -6.79 2.03
C SER A 61 -14.16 -6.14 3.39
#